data_AF-A0A2A3LFX9-F1
#
_entry.id   AF-A0A2A3LFX9-F1
#
_cell.length_a   1.000
_cell.length_b   1.000
_cell.length_c   1.000
_cell.angle_alpha   90.00
_cell.angle_beta   90.00
_cell.angle_gamma   90.00
#
_symmetry.space_group_name_H-M   'P 1'
#
loop_
_entity.id
_entity.type
_entity.pdbx_description
1 polymer ?
#
loop_
_entity_poly.entity_id
_entity_poly.type
_entity_poly.pdbx_seq_one_letter_code
_entity_poly.pdbx_strand_id
1 'polypeptide(L)'
;MSTHTTTVVLQCEPASSATLVTAVRNGGSSVVLGTPATCTTDADRVALAREYGFPTRAQREYAKQLSLDFFPQSSGAASSPCWTVTFDMADYFAALNEL
;
A
#
# COMPACT_ATOMS: atom_id res chain seq x y z
N MET A 1 23.45 6.11 0.17
CA MET A 1 22.47 5.54 -0.77
C MET A 1 21.10 6.05 -0.34
N SER A 2 20.45 6.86 -1.17
CA SER A 2 19.07 7.27 -0.90
C SER A 2 18.18 6.05 -1.13
N THR A 3 17.59 5.51 -0.07
CA THR A 3 16.60 4.45 -0.17
C THR A 3 15.31 5.06 -0.71
N HIS A 4 15.13 4.99 -2.03
CA HIS A 4 13.91 5.41 -2.71
C HIS A 4 12.79 4.41 -2.41
N THR A 5 12.24 4.50 -1.20
CA THR A 5 11.16 3.60 -0.75
C THR A 5 9.83 4.34 -0.72
N THR A 6 8.75 3.59 -0.93
CA THR A 6 7.38 4.08 -0.85
C THR A 6 6.55 3.08 -0.07
N THR A 7 5.82 3.57 0.94
CA THR A 7 4.95 2.73 1.76
C THR A 7 3.50 3.02 1.43
N VAL A 8 2.80 1.98 0.99
CA VAL A 8 1.35 2.01 0.72
C VAL A 8 0.62 1.40 1.93
N VAL A 9 -0.34 2.12 2.49
CA VAL A 9 -1.17 1.68 3.62
C VAL A 9 -2.52 1.20 3.10
N LEU A 10 -2.89 -0.03 3.42
CA LEU A 10 -4.21 -0.61 3.20
C LEU A 10 -5.02 -0.50 4.48
N GLN A 11 -5.91 0.49 4.55
CA GLN A 11 -6.78 0.67 5.70
C GLN A 11 -7.89 -0.37 5.66
N CYS A 12 -7.99 -1.16 6.73
CA CYS A 12 -9.00 -2.19 6.83
C CYS A 12 -10.27 -1.68 7.51
N GLU A 13 -11.40 -2.32 7.23
CA GLU A 13 -12.64 -2.12 7.97
C GLU A 13 -12.45 -2.60 9.43
N PRO A 14 -12.84 -1.79 10.43
CA PRO A 14 -12.86 -2.22 11.82
C PRO A 14 -13.69 -3.51 11.99
N ALA A 15 -13.19 -4.47 12.76
CA ALA A 15 -13.80 -5.80 12.99
C ALA A 15 -13.77 -6.81 11.82
N SER A 16 -13.21 -6.49 10.65
CA SER A 16 -13.10 -7.42 9.50
C SER A 16 -11.98 -8.48 9.57
N SER A 17 -11.36 -8.66 10.74
CA SER A 17 -10.12 -9.45 10.89
C SER A 17 -9.02 -9.07 9.88
N ALA A 18 -8.96 -7.80 9.47
CA ALA A 18 -8.01 -7.25 8.50
C ALA A 18 -8.07 -7.89 7.09
N THR A 19 -9.25 -8.36 6.70
CA THR A 19 -9.51 -8.94 5.37
C THR A 19 -10.27 -8.01 4.43
N LEU A 20 -11.02 -7.03 4.96
CA LEU A 20 -11.74 -6.06 4.14
C LEU A 20 -10.98 -4.73 4.14
N VAL A 21 -10.50 -4.30 2.98
CA VAL A 21 -9.78 -3.03 2.78
C VAL A 21 -10.77 -1.98 2.28
N THR A 22 -10.83 -0.82 2.95
CA THR A 22 -11.75 0.28 2.62
C THR A 22 -11.05 1.45 1.95
N ALA A 23 -9.74 1.60 2.15
CA ALA A 23 -8.95 2.64 1.52
C ALA A 23 -7.49 2.23 1.31
N VAL A 24 -6.86 2.79 0.29
CA VAL A 24 -5.44 2.64 -0.04
C VAL A 24 -4.79 4.02 0.03
N ARG A 25 -3.69 4.15 0.78
CA ARG A 25 -3.01 5.44 1.01
C ARG A 25 -1.53 5.35 0.65
N ASN A 26 -0.98 6.40 0.07
CA ASN A 26 0.44 6.54 -0.18
C ASN A 26 0.86 8.00 0.09
N GLY A 27 1.59 8.23 1.18
CA GLY A 27 1.95 9.57 1.62
C GLY A 27 0.72 10.46 1.81
N GLY A 28 0.67 11.57 1.08
CA GLY A 28 -0.47 12.50 1.07
C GLY A 28 -1.67 12.07 0.21
N SER A 29 -1.55 11.01 -0.58
CA SER A 29 -2.62 10.50 -1.45
C SER A 29 -3.44 9.42 -0.76
N SER A 30 -4.76 9.44 -0.94
CA SER A 30 -5.68 8.44 -0.40
C SER A 30 -6.79 8.14 -1.40
N VAL A 31 -7.02 6.86 -1.67
CA VAL A 31 -8.11 6.34 -2.49
C VAL A 31 -9.07 5.59 -1.58
N VAL A 32 -10.32 6.07 -1.50
CA VAL A 32 -11.41 5.34 -0.82
C VAL A 32 -12.05 4.40 -1.82
N LEU A 33 -12.17 3.13 -1.47
CA LEU A 33 -12.81 2.14 -2.32
C LEU A 33 -14.32 2.25 -2.15
N GLY A 34 -15.06 2.42 -3.26
CA GLY A 34 -16.52 2.50 -3.23
C GLY A 34 -17.21 1.23 -2.73
N THR A 35 -16.49 0.10 -2.76
CA THR A 35 -16.86 -1.16 -2.11
C THR A 35 -15.60 -1.74 -1.47
N PRO A 36 -15.64 -2.23 -0.22
CA PRO A 36 -14.46 -2.82 0.40
C PRO A 36 -13.89 -3.97 -0.42
N ALA A 37 -12.59 -3.95 -0.67
CA ALA A 37 -11.90 -5.05 -1.33
C ALA A 37 -11.64 -6.17 -0.34
N THR A 38 -11.94 -7.42 -0.72
CA THR A 38 -11.63 -8.59 0.10
C THR A 38 -10.22 -9.08 -0.23
N CYS A 39 -9.30 -8.93 0.72
CA CYS A 39 -7.91 -9.37 0.62
C CYS A 39 -7.63 -10.44 1.68
N THR A 40 -7.62 -11.70 1.25
CA THR A 40 -7.36 -12.85 2.15
C THR A 40 -5.90 -13.25 2.15
N THR A 41 -5.20 -13.03 1.04
CA THR A 41 -3.80 -13.39 0.87
C THR A 41 -2.89 -12.17 0.78
N ASP A 42 -1.59 -12.38 1.01
CA ASP A 42 -0.57 -11.33 0.86
C ASP A 42 -0.46 -10.86 -0.59
N ALA A 43 -0.67 -11.76 -1.55
CA ALA A 43 -0.72 -11.41 -2.96
C ALA A 43 -1.87 -10.45 -3.28
N ASP A 44 -3.06 -10.66 -2.71
CA ASP A 44 -4.22 -9.76 -2.89
C ASP A 44 -3.89 -8.36 -2.37
N ARG A 45 -3.25 -8.28 -1.20
CA ARG A 45 -2.84 -7.02 -0.55
C ARG A 45 -1.84 -6.27 -1.42
N VAL A 46 -0.84 -6.95 -1.92
CA VAL A 46 0.20 -6.37 -2.78
C VAL A 46 -0.38 -5.92 -4.12
N ALA A 47 -1.27 -6.73 -4.72
CA ALA A 47 -1.95 -6.37 -5.97
C ALA A 47 -2.80 -5.10 -5.78
N LEU A 48 -3.60 -5.03 -4.72
CA LEU A 48 -4.42 -3.86 -4.40
C LEU A 48 -3.56 -2.62 -4.12
N ALA A 49 -2.48 -2.78 -3.36
CA ALA A 49 -1.52 -1.70 -3.08
C ALA A 49 -0.86 -1.17 -4.36
N ARG A 50 -0.51 -2.05 -5.31
CA ARG A 50 0.02 -1.63 -6.61
C ARG A 50 -1.05 -0.91 -7.42
N GLU A 51 -2.25 -1.45 -7.49
CA GLU A 51 -3.31 -0.91 -8.35
C GLU A 51 -3.71 0.51 -7.97
N TYR A 52 -3.92 0.77 -6.67
CA TYR A 52 -4.45 2.03 -6.17
C TYR A 52 -3.44 2.89 -5.39
N GLY A 53 -2.30 2.33 -4.99
CA GLY A 53 -1.30 3.02 -4.18
C GLY A 53 -0.37 3.92 -4.96
N PHE A 54 -0.38 3.88 -6.30
CA PHE A 54 0.50 4.70 -7.13
C PHE A 54 -0.28 5.52 -8.15
N PRO A 55 0.06 6.81 -8.32
CA PRO A 55 -0.63 7.71 -9.25
C PRO A 55 -0.38 7.40 -10.72
N THR A 56 0.77 6.80 -11.09
CA THR A 56 1.12 6.58 -12.50
C THR A 56 1.39 5.11 -12.80
N ARG A 57 1.16 4.72 -14.06
CA ARG A 57 1.49 3.37 -14.56
C ARG A 57 2.98 3.06 -14.42
N ALA A 58 3.86 4.00 -14.75
CA ALA A 58 5.31 3.82 -14.65
C ALA A 58 5.74 3.49 -13.21
N GLN A 59 5.25 4.23 -12.21
CA GLN A 59 5.56 3.92 -10.81
C GLN A 59 5.13 2.51 -10.42
N ARG A 60 3.95 2.06 -10.86
CA ARG A 60 3.46 0.69 -10.58
C ARG A 60 4.32 -0.40 -11.17
N GLU A 61 4.80 -0.22 -12.39
CA GLU A 61 5.60 -1.19 -13.13
C GLU A 61 7.00 -1.35 -12.51
N TYR A 62 7.60 -0.24 -12.06
CA TYR A 62 8.93 -0.25 -11.43
C TYR A 62 8.92 -0.57 -9.93
N ALA A 63 7.77 -0.45 -9.26
CA ALA A 63 7.67 -0.77 -7.83
C ALA A 63 8.01 -2.23 -7.55
N LYS A 64 9.00 -2.48 -6.70
CA LYS A 64 9.39 -3.84 -6.25
C LYS A 64 9.02 -4.00 -4.79
N GLN A 65 8.24 -5.02 -4.44
CA GLN A 65 7.84 -5.24 -3.06
C GLN A 65 9.09 -5.58 -2.21
N LEU A 66 9.23 -4.90 -1.07
CA LEU A 66 10.26 -5.15 -0.06
C LEU A 66 9.68 -5.84 1.17
N SER A 67 8.59 -5.31 1.72
CA SER A 67 7.96 -5.84 2.93
C SER A 67 6.44 -5.74 2.87
N LEU A 68 5.81 -6.57 3.70
CA LEU A 68 4.39 -6.52 4.01
C LEU A 68 4.25 -6.71 5.51
N ASP A 69 3.69 -5.72 6.19
CA ASP A 69 3.60 -5.69 7.64
C ASP A 69 2.15 -5.44 8.06
N PHE A 70 1.69 -6.17 9.08
CA PHE A 70 0.37 -5.97 9.66
C PHE A 70 0.46 -5.15 10.94
N PHE A 71 -0.34 -4.10 11.02
CA PHE A 71 -0.49 -3.28 12.22
C PHE A 71 -1.86 -3.56 12.84
N PRO A 72 -1.93 -4.49 13.81
CA PRO A 72 -3.14 -4.68 14.58
C PRO A 72 -3.43 -3.37 15.34
N GLN A 73 -4.70 -2.99 15.38
CA GLN A 73 -5.14 -1.83 16.15
C GLN A 73 -4.60 -1.93 17.58
N SER A 74 -3.90 -0.89 18.06
CA SER A 74 -3.58 -0.78 19.48
C SER A 74 -4.84 -0.35 20.22
N SER A 75 -5.18 -1.07 21.29
CA SER A 75 -6.32 -0.74 22.14
C SER A 75 -6.12 0.67 22.72
N GLY A 76 -6.87 1.65 22.21
CA GLY A 76 -6.87 3.03 22.72
C GLY A 76 -6.83 4.15 21.68
N ALA A 77 -6.49 3.87 20.42
CA ALA A 77 -6.47 4.88 19.35
C ALA A 77 -7.60 4.68 18.34
N ALA A 78 -8.15 5.79 17.81
CA ALA A 78 -9.22 5.85 16.80
C ALA A 78 -8.80 5.40 15.38
N SER A 79 -7.71 4.64 15.24
CA SER A 79 -7.17 4.18 13.96
C SER A 79 -7.61 2.75 13.67
N SER A 80 -8.24 2.52 12.50
CA SER A 80 -8.59 1.19 12.00
C SER A 80 -7.34 0.31 11.80
N PRO A 81 -7.46 -1.03 11.93
CA PRO A 81 -6.34 -1.93 11.58
C PRO A 81 -5.89 -1.70 10.15
N CYS A 82 -4.60 -1.91 9.86
CA CYS A 82 -4.08 -1.72 8.51
C CYS A 82 -2.93 -2.66 8.17
N TRP A 83 -2.73 -2.85 6.88
CA TRP A 83 -1.51 -3.43 6.32
C TRP A 83 -0.66 -2.33 5.72
N THR A 84 0.66 -2.48 5.76
CA THR A 84 1.57 -1.63 4.99
C THR A 84 2.38 -2.48 4.02
N VAL A 85 2.43 -2.05 2.77
CA VAL A 85 3.27 -2.64 1.73
C VAL A 85 4.36 -1.65 1.39
N THR A 86 5.62 -2.03 1.63
CA THR A 86 6.76 -1.19 1.29
C THR A 86 7.32 -1.63 -0.05
N PHE A 87 7.52 -0.67 -0.94
CA PHE A 87 8.10 -0.87 -2.26
C PHE A 87 9.43 -0.13 -2.41
N ASP A 88 10.38 -0.76 -3.09
CA ASP A 88 11.55 -0.14 -3.67
C ASP A 88 11.18 0.51 -5.01
N MET A 89 11.61 1.75 -5.18
CA MET A 89 11.41 2.59 -6.34
C MET A 89 12.73 3.00 -7.00
N ALA A 90 13.87 2.41 -6.60
CA ALA A 90 15.18 2.75 -7.15
C ALA A 90 15.22 2.68 -8.69
N ASP A 91 14.63 1.64 -9.28
CA ASP A 91 14.59 1.49 -10.75
C ASP A 91 13.75 2.57 -11.43
N TYR A 92 12.66 3.04 -10.79
CA TYR A 92 11.85 4.14 -11.32
C TYR A 92 12.67 5.43 -11.38
N PHE A 93 13.42 5.75 -10.32
CA PHE A 93 14.27 6.94 -10.30
C PHE A 93 15.48 6.80 -11.21
N ALA A 94 16.05 5.60 -11.36
CA ALA A 94 17.09 5.33 -12.35
C ALA A 94 16.57 5.60 -13.77
N ALA A 95 15.40 5.06 -14.13
CA ALA A 95 14.78 5.29 -15.43
C ALA A 95 14.44 6.77 -15.69
N LEU A 96 14.05 7.53 -14.66
CA LEU A 96 13.84 8.98 -14.79
C LEU A 96 15.13 9.77 -15.04
N ASN A 97 16.27 9.31 -14.51
CA ASN A 97 17.56 9.98 -14.71
C ASN A 97 18.17 9.70 -16.09
N GLU A 98 17.66 8.72 -16.82
CA GLU A 98 18.07 8.38 -18.19
C GLU A 98 17.27 9.16 -19.27
N LEU A 99 16.25 9.93 -18.86
CA LEU A 99 15.43 10.80 -19.72
C LEU A 99 15.98 12.23 -19.78
#